data_AF-A0A2R6BNY2-F1
#
_entry.id   AF-A0A2R6BNY2-F1
#
_cell.length_a   1.000
_cell.length_b   1.000
_cell.length_c   1.000
_cell.angle_alpha   90.00
_cell.angle_beta   90.00
_cell.angle_gamma   90.00
#
_symmetry.space_group_name_H-M   'P 1'
#
loop_
_entity.id
_entity.type
_entity.pdbx_description
1 polymer ?
#
loop_
_entity_poly.entity_id
_entity_poly.type
_entity_poly.pdbx_seq_one_letter_code
_entity_poly.pdbx_strand_id
1 'polypeptide(L)'
;YEDWYLVAGLGVLEEINSLIGDPIMRGVHDNVAQMSVNGKGTILAHVKGDPTLINASNACWLSKPRATSYDDFYGDIDSVISGLAASVWRRQLALGPNPEFLVISHTQPQLPKAYQPQPVNRRALIAPTKR
;
A
#
# COMPACT_ATOMS: atom_id res chain seq x y z
N TYR A 1 -11.37 -4.18 3.61
CA TYR A 1 -10.34 -4.56 4.59
C TYR A 1 -9.06 -4.86 3.86
N GLU A 2 -7.93 -4.65 4.53
CA GLU A 2 -6.61 -4.87 3.97
C GLU A 2 -5.71 -5.46 5.07
N ASP A 3 -5.00 -6.54 4.72
CA ASP A 3 -3.87 -7.04 5.50
C ASP A 3 -2.57 -6.53 4.87
N TRP A 4 -1.72 -5.93 5.68
CA TRP A 4 -0.47 -5.32 5.24
C TRP A 4 0.72 -6.09 5.80
N TYR A 5 1.57 -6.58 4.90
CA TYR A 5 2.80 -7.28 5.26
C TYR A 5 3.99 -6.51 4.67
N LEU A 6 4.82 -5.94 5.54
CA LEU A 6 6.13 -5.43 5.13
C LEU A 6 7.12 -6.59 5.14
N VAL A 7 7.68 -6.91 3.97
CA VAL A 7 8.55 -8.06 3.77
C VAL A 7 9.85 -7.68 3.09
N ALA A 8 10.90 -8.46 3.32
CA ALA A 8 12.22 -8.22 2.73
C ALA A 8 12.31 -8.61 1.24
N GLY A 9 11.41 -9.46 0.73
CA GLY A 9 11.41 -9.88 -0.67
C GLY A 9 10.31 -10.88 -1.01
N LEU A 10 10.18 -11.24 -2.29
CA LEU A 10 9.08 -12.11 -2.76
C LEU A 10 9.21 -13.57 -2.33
N GLY A 11 10.40 -14.00 -1.88
CA GLY A 11 10.62 -15.38 -1.43
C GLY A 11 9.79 -15.78 -0.22
N VAL A 12 9.28 -14.82 0.57
CA VAL A 12 8.48 -15.10 1.78
C VAL A 12 6.98 -15.28 1.50
N LEU A 13 6.53 -15.15 0.24
CA LEU A 13 5.10 -15.22 -0.08
C LEU A 13 4.48 -16.58 0.27
N GLU A 14 5.25 -17.66 0.13
CA GLU A 14 4.79 -19.02 0.46
C GLU A 14 4.61 -19.21 1.97
N GLU A 15 5.51 -18.62 2.77
CA GLU A 15 5.41 -18.58 4.23
C GLU A 15 4.19 -17.75 4.67
N ILE A 16 3.98 -16.58 4.08
CA ILE A 16 2.81 -15.73 4.37
C ILE A 16 1.51 -16.48 4.07
N ASN A 17 1.42 -17.14 2.91
CA ASN A 17 0.25 -17.94 2.56
C ASN A 17 0.00 -19.06 3.59
N SER A 18 1.08 -19.69 4.09
CA SER A 18 0.98 -20.74 5.10
C SER A 18 0.48 -20.21 6.45
N LEU A 19 0.79 -18.96 6.80
CA LEU A 19 0.33 -18.31 8.05
C LEU A 19 -1.18 -18.02 8.09
N ILE A 20 -1.86 -17.96 6.94
CA ILE A 20 -3.34 -17.93 6.87
C ILE A 20 -3.93 -19.24 7.46
N GLY A 21 -3.10 -20.28 7.54
CA GLY A 21 -3.33 -21.52 8.26
C GLY A 21 -3.53 -21.37 9.78
N ASP A 22 -3.01 -20.31 10.40
CA ASP A 22 -2.98 -20.11 11.85
C ASP A 22 -4.39 -19.90 12.43
N PRO A 23 -4.81 -20.67 13.46
CA PRO A 23 -6.15 -20.59 14.01
C PRO A 23 -6.57 -19.22 14.56
N ILE A 24 -5.63 -18.43 15.09
CA ILE A 24 -5.90 -17.09 15.64
C ILE A 24 -6.09 -16.09 14.50
N MET A 25 -5.20 -16.12 13.51
CA MET A 25 -5.30 -15.24 12.34
C MET A 25 -6.50 -15.58 11.46
N ARG A 26 -6.86 -16.86 11.37
CA ARG A 26 -8.02 -17.33 10.59
C ARG A 26 -9.33 -16.74 11.07
N GLY A 27 -9.56 -16.66 12.39
CA GLY A 27 -10.80 -16.09 12.93
C GLY A 27 -11.00 -14.61 12.59
N VAL A 28 -9.91 -13.83 12.58
CA VAL A 28 -9.93 -12.42 12.13
C VAL A 28 -10.15 -12.35 10.63
N HIS A 29 -9.34 -13.10 9.87
CA HIS A 29 -9.41 -13.15 8.41
C HIS A 29 -10.81 -13.54 7.92
N ASP A 30 -11.44 -14.57 8.50
CA ASP A 30 -12.75 -15.07 8.06
C ASP A 30 -13.88 -14.09 8.35
N ASN A 31 -13.91 -13.48 9.53
CA ASN A 31 -14.89 -12.44 9.86
C ASN A 31 -14.85 -11.29 8.85
N VAL A 32 -13.66 -10.97 8.36
CA VAL A 32 -13.49 -9.86 7.45
C VAL A 32 -13.65 -10.27 5.98
N ALA A 33 -13.29 -11.50 5.62
CA ALA A 33 -13.58 -12.09 4.32
C ALA A 33 -15.08 -12.09 4.05
N GLN A 34 -15.92 -12.34 5.07
CA GLN A 34 -17.38 -12.23 4.97
C GLN A 34 -17.88 -10.80 4.66
N MET A 35 -17.10 -9.78 5.01
CA MET A 35 -17.41 -8.38 4.69
C MET A 35 -16.90 -7.95 3.31
N SER A 36 -16.17 -8.82 2.61
CA SER A 36 -15.60 -8.53 1.29
C SER A 36 -16.32 -9.33 0.20
N VAL A 37 -16.72 -8.65 -0.87
CA VAL A 37 -17.29 -9.31 -2.05
C VAL A 37 -16.21 -10.06 -2.85
N ASN A 38 -14.96 -9.56 -2.82
CA ASN A 38 -13.82 -10.15 -3.53
C ASN A 38 -12.50 -9.87 -2.80
N GLY A 39 -11.71 -10.90 -2.52
CA GLY A 39 -10.33 -10.76 -2.04
C GLY A 39 -9.40 -10.36 -3.18
N LYS A 40 -8.62 -9.29 -2.99
CA LYS A 40 -7.66 -8.77 -3.97
C LYS A 40 -6.37 -8.39 -3.25
N GLY A 41 -5.24 -8.88 -3.74
CA GLY A 41 -3.91 -8.54 -3.24
C GLY A 41 -3.10 -7.78 -4.28
N THR A 42 -2.26 -6.86 -3.83
CA THR A 42 -1.30 -6.15 -4.67
C THR A 42 0.08 -6.25 -4.03
N ILE A 43 1.08 -6.59 -4.84
CA ILE A 43 2.47 -6.63 -4.39
C ILE A 43 3.11 -5.30 -4.75
N LEU A 44 3.67 -4.64 -3.74
CA LEU A 44 4.28 -3.32 -3.86
C LEU A 44 5.76 -3.39 -3.48
N ALA A 45 6.60 -2.68 -4.21
CA ALA A 45 7.98 -2.39 -3.78
C ALA A 45 8.06 -0.97 -3.27
N HIS A 46 8.84 -0.80 -2.20
CA HIS A 46 9.19 0.52 -1.70
C HIS A 46 10.05 1.24 -2.72
N VAL A 47 9.65 2.46 -3.06
CA VAL A 47 10.40 3.34 -3.98
C VAL A 47 11.17 4.38 -3.19
N LYS A 48 10.51 5.05 -2.24
CA LYS A 48 11.08 6.19 -1.52
C LYS A 48 10.34 6.50 -0.22
N GLY A 49 11.03 7.17 0.69
CA GLY A 49 10.46 7.67 1.94
C GLY A 49 10.70 6.70 3.09
N ASP A 50 9.90 6.81 4.13
CA ASP A 50 10.01 5.95 5.31
C ASP A 50 9.05 4.75 5.18
N PRO A 51 9.54 3.52 4.94
CA PRO A 51 8.68 2.35 4.78
C PRO A 51 7.91 1.98 6.06
N THR A 52 8.32 2.49 7.24
CA THR A 52 7.63 2.23 8.52
C THR A 52 6.30 2.98 8.62
N LEU A 53 6.06 3.96 7.76
CA LEU A 53 4.78 4.67 7.66
C LEU A 53 3.63 3.80 7.12
N ILE A 54 3.87 2.52 6.82
CA ILE A 54 2.84 1.56 6.40
C ILE A 54 1.60 1.55 7.31
N ASN A 55 1.74 1.91 8.59
CA ASN A 55 0.68 2.00 9.59
C ASN A 55 -0.05 3.36 9.65
N ALA A 56 0.33 4.34 8.83
CA ALA A 56 -0.32 5.65 8.82
C ALA A 56 -1.75 5.57 8.26
N SER A 57 -2.63 6.46 8.71
CA SER A 57 -4.06 6.42 8.38
C SER A 57 -4.40 6.92 6.97
N ASN A 58 -3.55 7.73 6.33
CA ASN A 58 -3.82 8.24 4.98
C ASN A 58 -3.02 7.44 3.95
N ALA A 59 -3.73 6.91 2.96
CA ALA A 59 -3.16 6.31 1.77
C ALA A 59 -3.81 6.92 0.53
N CYS A 60 -3.06 7.04 -0.56
CA CYS A 60 -3.61 7.50 -1.83
C CYS A 60 -3.03 6.68 -2.97
N TRP A 61 -3.90 5.95 -3.68
CA TRP A 61 -3.52 5.24 -4.89
C TRP A 61 -3.42 6.21 -6.07
N LEU A 62 -2.43 6.00 -6.93
CA LEU A 62 -2.10 6.86 -8.05
C LEU A 62 -1.81 6.07 -9.31
N SER A 63 -2.07 6.69 -10.44
CA SER A 63 -1.65 6.21 -11.76
C SER A 63 -0.66 7.20 -12.36
N LYS A 64 0.45 6.70 -12.91
CA LYS A 64 1.33 7.53 -13.71
C LYS A 64 0.58 7.99 -14.98
N PRO A 65 0.65 9.27 -15.36
CA PRO A 65 -0.01 9.72 -16.58
C PRO A 65 0.54 9.00 -17.82
N ARG A 66 -0.30 8.92 -18.85
CA ARG A 66 0.13 8.40 -20.16
C ARG A 66 1.22 9.29 -20.74
N ALA A 67 2.17 8.69 -21.46
CA ALA A 67 3.31 9.37 -22.08
C ALA A 67 4.28 10.10 -21.11
N THR A 68 4.13 9.97 -19.79
CA THR A 68 5.15 10.40 -18.82
C THR A 68 6.18 9.31 -18.61
N SER A 69 7.47 9.64 -18.60
CA SER A 69 8.53 8.69 -18.23
C SER A 69 8.47 8.36 -16.73
N TYR A 70 9.15 7.31 -16.29
CA TYR A 70 9.25 7.06 -14.84
C TYR A 70 10.07 8.12 -14.14
N ASP A 71 11.16 8.58 -14.76
CA ASP A 71 12.07 9.56 -14.15
C ASP A 71 11.36 10.90 -13.92
N ASP A 72 10.61 11.38 -14.92
CA ASP A 72 9.79 12.60 -14.77
C ASP A 72 8.75 12.43 -13.67
N PHE A 73 8.05 11.27 -13.67
CA PHE A 73 7.04 11.00 -12.65
C PHE A 73 7.63 10.96 -11.24
N TYR A 74 8.81 10.35 -11.05
CA TYR A 74 9.48 10.33 -9.76
C TYR A 74 9.97 11.72 -9.35
N GLY A 75 10.50 12.52 -10.28
CA GLY A 75 10.88 13.91 -10.01
C GLY A 75 9.70 14.78 -9.58
N ASP A 76 8.55 14.61 -10.21
CA ASP A 76 7.32 15.31 -9.81
C ASP A 76 6.83 14.83 -8.43
N ILE A 77 6.78 13.51 -8.20
CA ILE A 77 6.37 12.95 -6.91
C ILE A 77 7.27 13.49 -5.81
N ASP A 78 8.58 13.51 -6.02
CA ASP A 78 9.57 14.06 -5.09
C ASP A 78 9.26 15.50 -4.69
N SER A 79 8.85 16.30 -5.67
CA SER A 79 8.44 17.68 -5.44
C SER A 79 7.15 17.76 -4.61
N VAL A 80 6.16 16.92 -4.91
CA VAL A 80 4.85 16.88 -4.22
C VAL A 80 4.97 16.40 -2.78
N ILE A 81 5.83 15.41 -2.51
CA ILE A 81 6.01 14.85 -1.17
C ILE A 81 7.14 15.53 -0.38
N SER A 82 7.80 16.53 -0.94
CA SER A 82 8.88 17.25 -0.27
C SER A 82 8.40 17.85 1.05
N GLY A 83 9.12 17.58 2.14
CA GLY A 83 8.76 18.03 3.49
C GLY A 83 7.62 17.25 4.15
N LEU A 84 7.06 16.23 3.49
CA LEU A 84 6.08 15.33 4.09
C LEU A 84 6.74 14.05 4.60
N ALA A 85 6.33 13.61 5.79
CA ALA A 85 6.57 12.23 6.23
C ALA A 85 5.69 11.30 5.40
N ALA A 86 6.24 10.79 4.30
CA ALA A 86 5.55 9.95 3.34
C ALA A 86 6.37 8.72 2.95
N SER A 87 5.67 7.70 2.45
CA SER A 87 6.23 6.49 1.87
C SER A 87 5.58 6.24 0.52
N VAL A 88 6.39 6.02 -0.51
CA VAL A 88 5.97 5.82 -1.89
C VAL A 88 6.28 4.39 -2.30
N TRP A 89 5.27 3.75 -2.87
CA TRP A 89 5.31 2.37 -3.28
C TRP A 89 4.85 2.22 -4.72
N ARG A 90 5.40 1.23 -5.42
CA ARG A 90 5.04 0.88 -6.79
C ARG A 90 4.67 -0.59 -6.90
N ARG A 91 3.58 -0.87 -7.61
CA ARG A 91 3.15 -2.22 -7.96
C ARG A 91 4.25 -2.95 -8.71
N GLN A 92 4.62 -4.11 -8.20
CA GLN A 92 5.57 -5.00 -8.83
C GLN A 92 4.88 -5.74 -9.97
N LEU A 93 5.50 -5.71 -11.16
CA LEU A 93 4.95 -6.31 -12.37
C LEU A 93 3.50 -5.83 -12.60
N ALA A 94 2.64 -6.72 -13.11
CA ALA A 94 1.21 -6.51 -13.22
C ALA A 94 0.43 -7.14 -12.04
N LEU A 95 1.09 -7.41 -10.89
CA LEU A 95 0.51 -8.20 -9.81
C LEU A 95 -0.42 -7.37 -8.92
N GLY A 96 -1.71 -7.49 -9.23
CA GLY A 96 -2.79 -6.93 -8.44
C GLY A 96 -3.62 -5.89 -9.21
N PRO A 97 -4.86 -5.66 -8.77
CA PRO A 97 -5.83 -4.83 -9.50
C PRO A 97 -5.75 -3.34 -9.15
N ASN A 98 -4.97 -2.96 -8.13
CA ASN A 98 -4.87 -1.58 -7.69
C ASN A 98 -4.05 -0.71 -8.68
N PRO A 99 -4.21 0.62 -8.63
CA PRO A 99 -3.36 1.54 -9.39
C PRO A 99 -1.86 1.30 -9.16
N GLU A 100 -1.04 1.80 -10.09
CA GLU A 100 0.39 1.45 -10.13
C GLU A 100 1.16 1.95 -8.91
N PHE A 101 0.76 3.06 -8.30
CA PHE A 101 1.48 3.68 -7.19
C PHE A 101 0.61 3.87 -5.98
N LEU A 102 1.26 3.93 -4.82
CA LEU A 102 0.64 4.23 -3.54
C LEU A 102 1.52 5.19 -2.75
N VAL A 103 0.91 6.25 -2.22
CA VAL A 103 1.53 7.15 -1.26
C VAL A 103 0.86 6.96 0.09
N ILE A 104 1.65 6.73 1.13
CA ILE A 104 1.19 6.59 2.51
C ILE A 104 1.79 7.72 3.35
N SER A 105 0.99 8.35 4.21
CA SER A 105 1.44 9.52 4.99
C SER A 105 0.54 9.78 6.21
N HIS A 106 1.03 10.57 7.17
CA HIS A 106 0.21 11.05 8.29
C HIS A 106 -0.74 12.19 7.92
N THR A 107 -0.42 12.94 6.87
CA THR A 107 -1.23 14.07 6.37
C THR A 107 -1.48 13.87 4.90
N GLN A 108 -2.73 14.01 4.47
CA GLN A 108 -3.13 13.83 3.07
C GLN A 108 -2.34 14.79 2.16
N PRO A 109 -1.52 14.28 1.22
CA PRO A 109 -0.78 15.12 0.29
C PRO A 109 -1.72 15.74 -0.75
N GLN A 110 -1.39 16.94 -1.23
CA GLN A 110 -2.06 17.59 -2.35
C GLN A 110 -1.48 17.03 -3.65
N LEU A 111 -2.14 16.02 -4.22
CA LEU A 111 -1.68 15.32 -5.41
C LEU A 111 -2.31 15.91 -6.70
N PRO A 112 -1.53 16.08 -7.78
CA PRO A 112 -2.05 16.50 -9.08
C PRO A 112 -3.20 15.61 -9.57
N LYS A 113 -4.28 16.22 -10.08
CA LYS A 113 -5.43 15.49 -10.65
C LYS A 113 -5.02 14.54 -11.80
N ALA A 114 -3.96 14.88 -12.53
CA ALA A 114 -3.40 14.06 -13.60
C ALA A 114 -2.98 12.66 -13.12
N TYR A 115 -2.66 12.50 -11.83
CA TYR A 115 -2.30 11.21 -11.23
C TYR A 115 -3.50 10.35 -10.84
N GLN A 116 -4.72 10.82 -11.13
CA GLN A 116 -5.98 10.15 -10.80
C GLN A 116 -6.00 9.68 -9.33
N PRO A 117 -5.80 10.60 -8.36
CA PRO A 117 -5.66 10.23 -6.96
C PRO A 117 -6.92 9.57 -6.43
N GLN A 118 -6.76 8.42 -5.78
CA GLN A 118 -7.82 7.68 -5.11
C GLN A 118 -7.48 7.62 -3.61
N PRO A 119 -7.93 8.60 -2.81
CA PRO A 119 -7.64 8.65 -1.39
C PRO A 119 -8.38 7.54 -0.64
N VAL A 120 -7.71 6.95 0.34
CA VAL A 120 -8.21 5.91 1.23
C VAL A 120 -7.84 6.28 2.65
N ASN A 121 -8.85 6.36 3.52
CA ASN A 121 -8.64 6.47 4.96
C ASN A 121 -8.62 5.08 5.57
N ARG A 122 -7.59 4.79 6.36
CA ARG A 122 -7.35 3.50 6.99
C ARG A 122 -7.41 3.65 8.50
N ARG A 123 -8.03 2.67 9.15
CA ARG A 123 -8.08 2.53 10.60
C ARG A 123 -7.67 1.11 10.97
N ALA A 124 -6.70 0.97 11.87
CA ALA A 124 -6.33 -0.33 12.41
C ALA A 124 -7.53 -0.96 13.12
N LEU A 125 -7.86 -2.21 12.77
CA LEU A 125 -8.93 -2.97 13.44
C LEU A 125 -8.41 -3.72 14.68
N ILE A 126 -7.11 -4.00 14.71
CA ILE A 126 -6.41 -4.66 15.81
C ILE A 126 -5.19 -3.80 16.12
N ALA A 127 -4.93 -3.52 17.40
CA ALA A 127 -3.73 -2.82 17.81
C ALA A 127 -2.50 -3.69 17.47
N PRO A 128 -1.41 -3.13 16.90
CA PRO A 128 -0.22 -3.92 16.62
C PRO A 128 0.27 -4.53 17.92
N THR A 129 0.35 -5.86 17.95
CA THR A 129 0.99 -6.59 19.04
C THR A 129 2.47 -6.21 18.98
N LYS A 130 3.03 -5.66 20.07
CA LYS A 130 4.47 -5.41 20.15
C LYS A 130 5.17 -6.75 19.90
N ARG A 131 5.89 -6.86 18.78
CA ARG A 131 6.90 -7.91 18.58
C ARG A 131 8.22 -7.38 19.11
#